data_AF-A0A3A4PUC7-F1
#
_entry.id   AF-A0A3A4PUC7-F1
#
_cell.length_a   1.000
_cell.length_b   1.000
_cell.length_c   1.000
_cell.angle_alpha   90.00
_cell.angle_beta   90.00
_cell.angle_gamma   90.00
#
_symmetry.space_group_name_H-M   'P 1'
#
loop_
_entity.id
_entity.type
_entity.pdbx_description
1 polymer ?
#
loop_
_entity_poly.entity_id
_entity_poly.type
_entity_poly.pdbx_seq_one_letter_code
_entity_poly.pdbx_strand_id
1 'polypeptide(L)'
;MAENSIGIQEYLQSYIPDLVAKRLAEKPVADMEGTVFKLQVTIKGEKSLVFGITIKDAREISVTEGAVDGPMLEVVLSEDFIKPLVDLASSFTGRKQYDAASQAKGTVDFEIAMPGDWTMPVSTVFNGASQPSLKIMGASADLAKVATGEMNGPMAFMQGKIKMEGDMAFGLSLSNIFM
;
A
#
# COMPACT_ATOMS: atom_id res chain seq x y z
N MET A 1 -8.76 20.85 -19.04
CA MET A 1 -7.34 20.49 -18.96
C MET A 1 -7.30 19.00 -18.64
N ALA A 2 -6.73 18.19 -19.53
CA ALA A 2 -6.73 16.72 -19.46
C ALA A 2 -5.30 16.16 -19.31
N GLU A 3 -4.29 17.04 -19.24
CA GLU A 3 -2.88 16.70 -19.32
C GLU A 3 -2.35 16.01 -18.07
N ASN A 4 -2.91 16.29 -16.87
CA ASN A 4 -2.43 15.68 -15.62
C ASN A 4 -2.85 14.21 -15.50
N SER A 5 -4.09 13.86 -15.89
CA SER A 5 -4.58 12.48 -15.84
C SER A 5 -3.88 11.58 -16.86
N ILE A 6 -3.55 12.10 -18.05
CA ILE A 6 -2.79 11.36 -19.07
C ILE A 6 -1.38 11.03 -18.53
N GLY A 7 -0.74 11.97 -17.82
CA GLY A 7 0.56 11.73 -17.20
C GLY A 7 0.53 10.66 -16.10
N ILE A 8 -0.51 10.63 -15.27
CA ILE A 8 -0.69 9.61 -14.23
C ILE A 8 -0.97 8.23 -14.84
N GLN A 9 -1.81 8.18 -15.86
CA GLN A 9 -2.12 6.93 -16.55
C GLN A 9 -0.87 6.34 -17.21
N GLU A 10 -0.10 7.13 -17.94
CA GLU A 10 1.18 6.72 -18.53
C GLU A 10 2.18 6.28 -17.45
N TYR A 11 2.24 7.01 -16.33
CA TYR A 11 3.08 6.65 -15.20
C TYR A 11 2.72 5.26 -14.64
N LEU A 12 1.44 4.96 -14.47
CA LEU A 12 0.98 3.68 -13.93
C LEU A 12 1.08 2.54 -14.94
N GLN A 13 0.79 2.79 -16.22
CA GLN A 13 0.73 1.74 -17.25
C GLN A 13 2.08 1.41 -17.87
N SER A 14 3.01 2.38 -17.92
CA SER A 14 4.33 2.19 -18.53
C SER A 14 5.43 2.23 -17.47
N TYR A 15 5.51 3.31 -16.70
CA TYR A 15 6.65 3.53 -15.79
C TYR A 15 6.67 2.55 -14.60
N ILE A 16 5.52 2.27 -13.97
CA ILE A 16 5.46 1.33 -12.84
C ILE A 16 5.84 -0.10 -13.24
N PRO A 17 5.28 -0.69 -14.31
CA PRO A 17 5.73 -1.99 -14.79
C PRO A 17 7.24 -2.05 -15.06
N ASP A 18 7.80 -1.05 -15.73
CA ASP A 18 9.23 -0.98 -16.02
C ASP A 18 10.08 -0.87 -14.74
N LEU A 19 9.66 -0.03 -13.78
CA LEU A 19 10.32 0.13 -12.49
C LEU A 19 10.31 -1.18 -11.70
N VAL A 20 9.17 -1.85 -11.65
CA VAL A 20 9.02 -3.14 -10.95
C VAL A 20 9.84 -4.22 -11.64
N ALA A 21 9.77 -4.32 -12.97
CA ALA A 21 10.56 -5.28 -13.74
C ALA A 21 12.07 -5.08 -13.50
N LYS A 22 12.54 -3.83 -13.51
CA LYS A 22 13.94 -3.49 -13.21
C LYS A 22 14.32 -3.87 -11.79
N ARG A 23 13.49 -3.54 -10.79
CA ARG A 23 13.73 -3.90 -9.38
C ARG A 23 13.81 -5.41 -9.18
N LEU A 24 12.92 -6.17 -9.81
CA LEU A 24 12.89 -7.63 -9.73
C LEU A 24 14.09 -8.26 -10.44
N ALA A 25 14.60 -7.64 -11.51
CA ALA A 25 15.84 -8.06 -12.15
C ALA A 25 17.08 -7.80 -11.28
N GLU A 26 17.14 -6.65 -10.60
CA GLU A 26 18.25 -6.28 -9.71
C GLU A 26 18.25 -7.10 -8.40
N LYS A 27 17.06 -7.31 -7.83
CA LYS A 27 16.87 -8.03 -6.56
C LYS A 27 15.68 -8.99 -6.68
N PRO A 28 15.92 -10.20 -7.22
CA PRO A 28 14.89 -11.22 -7.32
C PRO A 28 14.35 -11.57 -5.93
N VAL A 29 13.04 -11.75 -5.84
CA VAL A 29 12.37 -12.23 -4.63
C VAL A 29 12.26 -13.75 -4.73
N ALA A 30 12.91 -14.46 -3.82
CA ALA A 30 12.88 -15.93 -3.78
C ALA A 30 11.53 -16.47 -3.27
N ASP A 31 11.25 -17.73 -3.56
CA ASP A 31 10.10 -18.49 -3.05
C ASP A 31 8.72 -17.91 -3.40
N MET A 32 8.60 -17.25 -4.55
CA MET A 32 7.36 -16.64 -5.02
C MET A 32 6.61 -17.47 -6.06
N GLU A 33 7.11 -18.64 -6.44
CA GLU A 33 6.46 -19.52 -7.42
C GLU A 33 5.04 -19.93 -6.98
N GLY A 34 4.06 -19.73 -7.84
CA GLY A 34 2.64 -19.96 -7.59
C GLY A 34 1.90 -18.80 -6.91
N THR A 35 2.57 -17.68 -6.63
CA THR A 35 1.93 -16.51 -5.99
C THR A 35 1.26 -15.59 -7.00
N VAL A 36 0.10 -15.04 -6.64
CA VAL A 36 -0.61 -14.03 -7.42
C VAL A 36 -1.08 -12.93 -6.49
N PHE A 37 -0.39 -11.80 -6.54
CA PHE A 37 -0.74 -10.62 -5.77
C PHE A 37 -1.58 -9.67 -6.63
N LYS A 38 -2.79 -9.35 -6.16
CA LYS A 38 -3.71 -8.43 -6.83
C LYS A 38 -3.91 -7.20 -5.97
N LEU A 39 -3.67 -6.04 -6.57
CA LEU A 39 -3.83 -4.74 -5.94
C LEU A 39 -4.79 -3.90 -6.79
N GLN A 40 -5.80 -3.32 -6.17
CA GLN A 40 -6.61 -2.28 -6.77
C GLN A 40 -6.18 -0.93 -6.20
N VAL A 41 -5.90 0.04 -7.06
CA VAL A 41 -5.55 1.40 -6.65
C VAL A 41 -6.63 2.34 -7.16
N THR A 42 -7.29 3.05 -6.25
CA THR A 42 -8.20 4.15 -6.55
C THR A 42 -7.52 5.46 -6.24
N ILE A 43 -7.27 6.24 -7.28
CA ILE A 43 -6.63 7.55 -7.18
C ILE A 43 -7.71 8.61 -7.27
N LYS A 44 -7.84 9.38 -6.20
CA LYS A 44 -8.74 10.54 -6.10
C LYS A 44 -8.02 11.78 -6.62
N GLY A 45 -8.65 12.48 -7.54
CA GLY A 45 -8.19 13.75 -8.12
C GLY A 45 -9.37 14.46 -8.76
N GLU A 46 -9.15 15.28 -9.80
CA GLU A 46 -10.24 15.87 -10.58
C GLU A 46 -11.14 14.80 -11.22
N LYS A 47 -10.55 13.66 -11.59
CA LYS A 47 -11.25 12.44 -11.97
C LYS A 47 -10.73 11.30 -11.12
N SER A 48 -11.64 10.49 -10.58
CA SER A 48 -11.25 9.26 -9.90
C SER A 48 -10.77 8.25 -10.94
N LEU A 49 -9.52 7.82 -10.81
CA LEU A 49 -8.94 6.77 -11.65
C LEU A 49 -8.87 5.48 -10.85
N VAL A 50 -9.17 4.36 -11.49
CA VAL A 50 -9.09 3.04 -10.87
C VAL A 50 -8.18 2.18 -11.73
N PHE A 51 -7.20 1.53 -11.10
CA PHE A 51 -6.29 0.62 -11.77
C PHE A 51 -6.17 -0.69 -11.00
N GLY A 52 -6.15 -1.78 -11.76
CA GLY A 52 -5.84 -3.11 -11.30
C GLY A 52 -4.38 -3.42 -11.58
N ILE A 53 -3.66 -3.91 -10.58
CA ILE A 53 -2.27 -4.35 -10.68
C ILE A 53 -2.25 -5.81 -10.28
N THR A 54 -1.73 -6.67 -11.17
CA THR A 54 -1.50 -8.08 -10.88
C THR A 54 -0.01 -8.35 -10.97
N ILE A 55 0.54 -8.95 -9.93
CA ILE A 55 1.92 -9.40 -9.86
C ILE A 55 1.92 -10.90 -9.66
N LYS A 56 2.48 -11.63 -10.62
CA LYS A 56 2.58 -13.08 -10.58
C LYS A 56 4.03 -13.50 -10.37
N ASP A 57 4.22 -14.46 -9.46
CA ASP A 57 5.51 -15.05 -9.10
C ASP A 57 6.60 -14.05 -8.69
N ALA A 58 6.21 -12.81 -8.34
CA ALA A 58 7.11 -11.66 -8.22
C ALA A 58 8.07 -11.51 -9.43
N ARG A 59 7.56 -11.74 -10.65
CA ARG A 59 8.33 -11.64 -11.90
C ARG A 59 7.54 -10.97 -13.02
N GLU A 60 6.25 -11.25 -13.09
CA GLU A 60 5.36 -10.70 -14.10
C GLU A 60 4.47 -9.66 -13.44
N ILE A 61 4.46 -8.44 -13.99
CA ILE A 61 3.56 -7.38 -13.56
C ILE A 61 2.67 -6.96 -14.74
N SER A 62 1.38 -6.82 -14.48
CA SER A 62 0.41 -6.27 -15.42
C SER A 62 -0.41 -5.19 -14.74
N VAL A 63 -0.56 -4.04 -15.40
CA VAL A 63 -1.41 -2.94 -14.95
C VAL A 63 -2.53 -2.76 -15.95
N THR A 64 -3.78 -2.77 -15.46
CA THR A 64 -4.99 -2.60 -16.26
C THR A 64 -5.79 -1.42 -15.75
N GLU A 65 -6.38 -0.66 -16.66
CA GLU A 65 -7.37 0.34 -16.27
C GLU A 65 -8.65 -0.35 -15.78
N GLY A 66 -9.25 0.15 -14.71
CA GLY A 66 -10.43 -0.41 -14.07
C GLY A 66 -10.13 -1.26 -12.83
N ALA A 67 -11.20 -1.80 -12.26
CA ALA A 67 -11.15 -2.66 -11.08
C ALA A 67 -10.51 -4.03 -11.40
N VAL A 68 -9.95 -4.69 -10.38
CA VAL A 68 -9.48 -6.09 -10.49
C VAL A 68 -10.36 -6.99 -9.62
N ASP A 69 -10.71 -8.17 -10.12
CA ASP A 69 -11.50 -9.13 -9.36
C ASP A 69 -10.70 -9.79 -8.24
N GLY A 70 -11.27 -9.77 -7.03
CA GLY A 70 -10.67 -10.35 -5.82
C GLY A 70 -9.33 -9.72 -5.47
N PRO A 71 -9.25 -8.39 -5.26
CA PRO A 71 -8.02 -7.73 -4.85
C PRO A 71 -7.61 -8.23 -3.46
N MET A 72 -6.31 -8.52 -3.30
CA MET A 72 -5.74 -8.78 -1.99
C MET A 72 -5.63 -7.48 -1.19
N LEU A 73 -5.30 -6.38 -1.87
CA LEU A 73 -5.33 -5.02 -1.31
C LEU A 73 -6.13 -4.09 -2.21
N GLU A 74 -7.00 -3.29 -1.62
CA GLU A 74 -7.58 -2.11 -2.27
C GLU A 74 -7.04 -0.87 -1.57
N VAL A 75 -6.36 0.01 -2.30
CA VAL A 75 -5.76 1.22 -1.75
C VAL A 75 -6.44 2.44 -2.38
N VAL A 76 -6.87 3.37 -1.53
CA VAL A 76 -7.49 4.64 -1.94
C VAL A 76 -6.62 5.80 -1.46
N LEU A 77 -6.15 6.64 -2.38
CA LEU A 77 -5.23 7.76 -2.12
C LEU A 77 -5.47 8.94 -3.08
N SER A 78 -4.92 10.12 -2.78
CA SER A 78 -4.87 11.25 -3.73
C SER A 78 -3.80 11.03 -4.82
N GLU A 79 -3.95 11.68 -5.97
CA GLU A 79 -2.95 11.70 -7.05
C GLU A 79 -1.57 12.19 -6.61
N ASP A 80 -1.52 13.08 -5.63
CA ASP A 80 -0.29 13.65 -5.08
C ASP A 80 0.63 12.61 -4.41
N PHE A 81 0.09 11.42 -4.10
CA PHE A 81 0.76 10.42 -3.26
C PHE A 81 1.16 9.14 -3.99
N ILE A 82 0.94 9.07 -5.30
CA ILE A 82 1.27 7.88 -6.09
C ILE A 82 2.77 7.59 -5.99
N LYS A 83 3.63 8.61 -6.10
CA LYS A 83 5.10 8.45 -6.03
C LYS A 83 5.55 7.92 -4.65
N PRO A 84 5.20 8.57 -3.51
CA PRO A 84 5.50 8.03 -2.18
C PRO A 84 4.99 6.60 -1.95
N LEU A 85 3.80 6.27 -2.47
CA LEU A 85 3.24 4.91 -2.33
C LEU A 85 4.10 3.88 -3.05
N VAL A 86 4.60 4.19 -4.24
CA VAL A 86 5.46 3.28 -5.02
C VAL A 86 6.77 3.01 -4.30
N ASP A 87 7.39 4.06 -3.74
CA ASP A 87 8.61 3.92 -2.95
C ASP A 87 8.37 3.00 -1.73
N LEU A 88 7.27 3.22 -1.02
CA LEU A 88 6.88 2.40 0.13
C LEU A 88 6.57 0.95 -0.27
N ALA A 89 5.78 0.72 -1.33
CA ALA A 89 5.46 -0.61 -1.81
C ALA A 89 6.72 -1.40 -2.17
N SER A 90 7.73 -0.72 -2.72
CA SER A 90 8.99 -1.33 -3.10
C SER A 90 9.81 -1.88 -1.91
N SER A 91 9.59 -1.38 -0.69
CA SER A 91 10.24 -1.92 0.52
C SER A 91 9.58 -3.20 1.06
N PHE A 92 8.36 -3.54 0.64
CA PHE A 92 7.61 -4.72 1.13
C PHE A 92 7.54 -5.87 0.12
N THR A 93 8.69 -6.25 -0.42
CA THR A 93 8.80 -7.25 -1.50
C THR A 93 9.38 -8.57 -0.95
N GLY A 94 8.51 -9.44 -0.42
CA GLY A 94 8.93 -10.73 0.14
C GLY A 94 7.80 -11.72 0.36
N ARG A 95 8.15 -13.02 0.41
CA ARG A 95 7.19 -14.12 0.61
C ARG A 95 6.42 -13.99 1.93
N LYS A 96 7.10 -13.61 3.00
CA LYS A 96 6.47 -13.37 4.31
C LYS A 96 5.40 -12.27 4.23
N GLN A 97 5.71 -11.16 3.55
CA GLN A 97 4.79 -10.04 3.37
C GLN A 97 3.59 -10.46 2.51
N TYR A 98 3.83 -11.22 1.44
CA TYR A 98 2.78 -11.81 0.62
C TYR A 98 1.85 -12.72 1.44
N ASP A 99 2.41 -13.68 2.18
CA ASP A 99 1.63 -14.63 2.98
C ASP A 99 0.80 -13.89 4.03
N ALA A 100 1.39 -12.91 4.71
CA ALA A 100 0.70 -12.10 5.70
C ALA A 100 -0.44 -11.25 5.09
N ALA A 101 -0.20 -10.62 3.94
CA ALA A 101 -1.24 -9.88 3.21
C ALA A 101 -2.37 -10.78 2.71
N SER A 102 -2.06 -12.01 2.27
CA SER A 102 -3.05 -12.98 1.80
C SER A 102 -3.97 -13.50 2.93
N GLN A 103 -3.49 -13.47 4.17
CA GLN A 103 -4.23 -13.93 5.35
C GLN A 103 -4.96 -12.80 6.06
N ALA A 104 -4.52 -11.55 5.88
CA ALA A 104 -5.12 -10.39 6.51
C ALA A 104 -6.55 -10.13 6.00
N LYS A 105 -7.44 -9.73 6.90
CA LYS A 105 -8.80 -9.30 6.56
C LYS A 105 -9.15 -8.10 7.42
N GLY A 106 -9.63 -7.04 6.81
CA GLY A 106 -10.04 -5.83 7.50
C GLY A 106 -9.66 -4.56 6.74
N THR A 107 -9.95 -3.42 7.34
CA THR A 107 -9.68 -2.11 6.76
C THR A 107 -8.77 -1.29 7.66
N VAL A 108 -7.77 -0.65 7.07
CA VAL A 108 -6.90 0.30 7.76
C VAL A 108 -7.00 1.66 7.08
N ASP A 109 -7.44 2.65 7.84
CA ASP A 109 -7.42 4.05 7.43
C ASP A 109 -6.22 4.74 8.07
N PHE A 110 -5.38 5.33 7.24
CA PHE A 110 -4.25 6.15 7.67
C PHE A 110 -4.59 7.62 7.51
N GLU A 111 -4.26 8.42 8.53
CA GLU A 111 -4.24 9.87 8.46
C GLU A 111 -2.83 10.34 8.80
N ILE A 112 -2.08 10.59 7.73
CA ILE A 112 -0.64 10.81 7.78
C ILE A 112 -0.37 12.31 7.80
N ALA A 113 0.19 12.82 8.90
CA ALA A 113 0.62 14.21 8.99
C ALA A 113 1.88 14.42 8.15
N MET A 114 1.77 15.26 7.13
CA MET A 114 2.85 15.59 6.22
C MET A 114 3.57 16.88 6.67
N PRO A 115 4.83 17.10 6.26
CA PRO A 115 5.48 18.38 6.47
C PRO A 115 4.68 19.52 5.81
N GLY A 116 4.43 20.62 6.52
CA GLY A 116 3.71 21.79 6.00
C GLY A 116 2.23 21.87 6.37
N ASP A 117 1.82 21.29 7.50
CA ASP A 117 0.49 21.44 8.11
C ASP A 117 -0.69 20.93 7.26
N TRP A 118 -0.50 19.77 6.62
CA TRP A 118 -1.54 19.07 5.88
C TRP A 118 -1.52 17.58 6.19
N THR A 119 -2.67 16.91 6.02
CA THR A 119 -2.83 15.48 6.27
C THR A 119 -3.16 14.73 5.00
N MET A 120 -2.59 13.53 4.88
CA MET A 120 -2.84 12.59 3.82
C MET A 120 -3.74 11.47 4.33
N PRO A 121 -4.99 11.38 3.86
CA PRO A 121 -5.82 10.20 4.08
C PRO A 121 -5.45 9.10 3.08
N VAL A 122 -5.18 7.89 3.58
CA VAL A 122 -5.04 6.67 2.76
C VAL A 122 -5.94 5.60 3.35
N SER A 123 -6.75 4.93 2.55
CA SER A 123 -7.53 3.78 3.01
C SER A 123 -7.00 2.51 2.35
N THR A 124 -6.86 1.45 3.13
CA THR A 124 -6.44 0.12 2.64
C THR A 124 -7.43 -0.94 3.10
N VAL A 125 -8.00 -1.69 2.15
CA VAL A 125 -8.88 -2.83 2.43
C VAL A 125 -8.13 -4.12 2.11
N PHE A 126 -8.07 -5.03 3.07
CA PHE A 126 -7.43 -6.33 2.94
C PHE A 126 -8.49 -7.38 2.58
N ASN A 127 -8.30 -8.03 1.43
CA ASN A 127 -9.13 -9.13 0.91
C ASN A 127 -10.64 -8.81 0.96
N GLY A 128 -11.01 -7.58 0.60
CA GLY A 128 -12.39 -7.10 0.52
C GLY A 128 -13.16 -7.03 1.85
N ALA A 129 -12.49 -7.18 2.99
CA ALA A 129 -13.15 -7.19 4.29
C ALA A 129 -13.16 -5.80 4.93
N SER A 130 -14.36 -5.27 5.24
CA SER A 130 -14.54 -3.96 5.89
C SER A 130 -14.33 -3.99 7.42
N GLN A 131 -14.27 -5.17 8.01
CA GLN A 131 -14.01 -5.40 9.43
C GLN A 131 -13.05 -6.58 9.62
N PRO A 132 -12.26 -6.59 10.69
CA PRO A 132 -12.06 -5.51 11.67
C PRO A 132 -11.52 -4.21 11.04
N SER A 133 -11.75 -3.07 11.67
CA SER A 133 -11.31 -1.77 11.16
C SER A 133 -10.43 -1.04 12.16
N LEU A 134 -9.41 -0.35 11.64
CA LEU A 134 -8.45 0.39 12.42
C LEU A 134 -8.14 1.72 11.73
N LYS A 135 -8.09 2.81 12.49
CA LYS A 135 -7.55 4.08 12.03
C LYS A 135 -6.22 4.34 12.71
N ILE A 136 -5.19 4.67 11.93
CA ILE A 136 -3.85 5.01 12.40
C ILE A 136 -3.54 6.47 12.00
N MET A 137 -3.15 7.28 12.96
CA MET A 137 -2.74 8.67 12.75
C MET A 137 -1.29 8.88 13.21
N GLY A 138 -0.52 9.69 12.50
CA GLY A 138 0.85 9.99 12.93
C GLY A 138 1.63 10.80 11.90
N ALA A 139 2.81 11.28 12.27
CA ALA A 139 3.70 11.93 11.33
C ALA A 139 4.20 10.93 10.28
N SER A 140 4.28 11.37 9.02
CA SER A 140 4.82 10.58 7.90
C SER A 140 6.15 9.91 8.22
N ALA A 141 7.07 10.62 8.88
CA ALA A 141 8.38 10.08 9.27
C ALA A 141 8.28 8.95 10.32
N ASP A 142 7.36 9.04 11.26
CA ASP A 142 7.18 7.99 12.29
C ASP A 142 6.43 6.79 11.71
N LEU A 143 5.39 7.02 10.91
CA LEU A 143 4.65 5.96 10.23
C LEU A 143 5.52 5.20 9.23
N ALA A 144 6.41 5.89 8.49
CA ALA A 144 7.38 5.25 7.62
C ALA A 144 8.32 4.32 8.40
N LYS A 145 8.86 4.77 9.54
CA LYS A 145 9.72 3.94 10.40
C LYS A 145 8.98 2.76 11.00
N VAL A 146 7.71 2.93 11.35
CA VAL A 146 6.86 1.82 11.82
C VAL A 146 6.62 0.81 10.70
N ALA A 147 6.33 1.29 9.50
CA ALA A 147 6.13 0.44 8.34
C ALA A 147 7.42 -0.33 7.98
N THR A 148 8.60 0.31 7.99
CA THR A 148 9.86 -0.35 7.65
C THR A 148 10.44 -1.22 8.77
N GLY A 149 9.80 -1.26 9.94
CA GLY A 149 10.29 -1.97 11.12
C GLY A 149 11.43 -1.26 11.87
N GLU A 150 11.87 -0.08 11.42
CA GLU A 150 12.84 0.77 12.13
C GLU A 150 12.32 1.28 13.48
N MET A 151 10.99 1.37 13.63
CA MET A 151 10.32 1.70 14.88
C MET A 151 9.27 0.64 15.20
N ASN A 152 9.25 0.16 16.44
CA ASN A 152 8.20 -0.77 16.87
C ASN A 152 6.85 -0.02 17.01
N GLY A 153 5.84 -0.46 16.25
CA GLY A 153 4.50 0.16 16.23
C GLY A 153 3.82 0.27 17.60
N PRO A 154 3.70 -0.82 18.38
CA PRO A 154 3.14 -0.77 19.72
C PRO A 154 3.83 0.25 20.64
N MET A 155 5.17 0.30 20.63
CA MET A 155 5.93 1.29 21.40
C MET A 155 5.71 2.71 20.91
N ALA A 156 5.61 2.93 19.59
CA ALA A 156 5.29 4.24 19.01
C ALA A 156 3.93 4.76 19.48
N PHE A 157 2.94 3.86 19.58
CA PHE A 157 1.61 4.18 20.11
C PHE A 157 1.65 4.50 21.60
N MET A 158 2.31 3.67 22.41
CA MET A 158 2.48 3.92 23.85
C MET A 158 3.20 5.24 24.14
N GLN A 159 4.11 5.68 23.26
CA GLN A 159 4.82 6.96 23.36
C GLN A 159 4.01 8.15 22.82
N GLY A 160 2.83 7.91 22.23
CA GLY A 160 2.00 8.95 21.62
C GLY A 160 2.51 9.49 20.28
N LYS A 161 3.49 8.83 19.65
CA LYS A 161 4.01 9.20 18.32
C LYS A 161 3.04 8.86 17.20
N ILE A 162 2.31 7.76 17.40
CA ILE A 162 1.16 7.39 16.57
C ILE A 162 -0.06 7.26 17.46
N LYS A 163 -1.23 7.53 16.90
CA LYS A 163 -2.53 7.25 17.52
C LYS A 163 -3.21 6.13 16.75
N MET A 164 -3.95 5.30 17.46
CA MET A 164 -4.72 4.21 16.90
C MET A 164 -6.14 4.25 17.46
N GLU A 165 -7.15 4.11 16.59
CA GLU A 165 -8.58 4.06 16.94
C GLU A 165 -9.24 2.85 16.27
N GLY A 166 -10.17 2.18 16.94
CA GLY A 166 -10.84 0.98 16.42
C GLY A 166 -10.29 -0.33 17.01
N ASP A 167 -10.16 -1.36 16.17
CA ASP A 167 -9.76 -2.70 16.60
C ASP A 167 -8.24 -2.81 16.79
N MET A 168 -7.79 -2.67 18.04
CA MET A 168 -6.38 -2.78 18.38
C MET A 168 -5.81 -4.19 18.16
N ALA A 169 -6.63 -5.24 18.33
CA ALA A 169 -6.16 -6.61 18.11
C ALA A 169 -5.84 -6.85 16.64
N PHE A 170 -6.62 -6.24 15.74
CA PHE A 170 -6.30 -6.19 14.32
C PHE A 170 -5.01 -5.41 14.04
N GLY A 171 -4.81 -4.22 14.63
CA GLY A 171 -3.55 -3.48 14.47
C GLY A 171 -2.30 -4.26 14.91
N LEU A 172 -2.40 -5.02 15.99
CA LEU A 172 -1.33 -5.88 16.46
C LEU A 172 -1.06 -7.05 15.50
N SER A 173 -2.10 -7.64 14.90
CA SER A 173 -1.92 -8.74 13.93
C SER A 173 -1.24 -8.28 12.64
N LEU A 174 -1.53 -7.06 12.19
CA LEU A 174 -0.90 -6.44 11.01
C LEU A 174 0.58 -6.11 11.21
N SER A 175 1.05 -5.98 12.44
CA SER A 175 2.48 -5.74 12.70
C SER A 175 3.36 -6.83 12.08
N ASN A 176 2.86 -8.06 11.91
CA ASN A 176 3.57 -9.15 11.23
C ASN A 176 3.78 -8.94 9.71
N ILE A 177 3.02 -8.04 9.08
CA ILE A 177 3.19 -7.67 7.67
C ILE A 177 4.39 -6.72 7.51
N PHE A 178 4.60 -5.85 8.51
CA PHE A 178 5.57 -4.76 8.47
C PHE A 178 6.91 -5.08 9.17
N MET A 179 6.95 -6.13 10.01
CA MET A 179 8.14 -6.62 10.73
C MET A 179 8.76 -7.86 10.09
#